data_AF-A0A3M0ZYQ9-F1
#
_entry.id   AF-A0A3M0ZYQ9-F1
#
_cell.length_a   1.000
_cell.length_b   1.000
_cell.length_c   1.000
_cell.angle_alpha   90.00
_cell.angle_beta   90.00
_cell.angle_gamma   90.00
#
_symmetry.space_group_name_H-M   'P 1'
#
loop_
_entity.id
_entity.type
_entity.pdbx_description
1 polymer ?
#
loop_
_entity_poly.entity_id
_entity_poly.type
_entity_poly.pdbx_seq_one_letter_code
_entity_poly.pdbx_strand_id
1 'polypeptide(L)'
;MNYELKHGHFSIIDIFEKKGINRESAEEIINLFKLIGKYNKQDHKVWSSEDKPIMIQSERIMREKISYIHLNSVKAGFAEEPQDYLFSSARNYYLDDDSLFKITKISLLD
;
A
#
# COMPACT_ATOMS: atom_id res chain seq x y z
N MET A 1 -29.35 11.42 0.87
CA MET A 1 -28.70 11.45 2.21
C MET A 1 -27.49 12.36 2.11
N ASN A 2 -27.62 13.61 2.59
CA ASN A 2 -26.56 14.61 2.53
C ASN A 2 -25.66 14.41 3.74
N TYR A 3 -24.47 13.86 3.53
CA TYR A 3 -23.45 13.81 4.57
C TYR A 3 -22.62 15.09 4.50
N GLU A 4 -22.83 15.99 5.45
CA GLU A 4 -21.89 17.08 5.72
C GLU A 4 -20.58 16.47 6.23
N LEU A 5 -19.57 16.43 5.34
CA LEU A 5 -18.20 16.05 5.68
C LEU A 5 -17.56 17.19 6.49
N LYS A 6 -17.81 17.24 7.80
CA LYS A 6 -17.12 18.13 8.74
C LYS A 6 -15.69 17.64 8.98
N HIS A 7 -14.72 18.44 8.51
CA HIS A 7 -13.33 18.65 9.01
C HIS A 7 -12.49 17.50 9.61
N GLY A 8 -12.81 16.22 9.38
CA GLY A 8 -11.95 15.08 9.73
C GLY A 8 -11.15 14.59 8.53
N HIS A 9 -9.86 14.27 8.72
CA HIS A 9 -9.08 13.49 7.75
C HIS A 9 -9.72 12.11 7.59
N PHE A 10 -10.67 11.97 6.65
CA PHE A 10 -11.14 10.67 6.22
C PHE A 10 -10.24 10.21 5.08
N SER A 11 -9.48 9.15 5.33
CA SER A 11 -8.78 8.45 4.26
C SER A 11 -9.83 7.80 3.36
N ILE A 12 -9.42 7.50 2.12
CA ILE A 12 -10.31 6.77 1.22
C ILE A 12 -10.72 5.41 1.80
N ILE A 13 -9.85 4.81 2.61
CA ILE A 13 -10.06 3.53 3.31
C ILE A 13 -11.22 3.68 4.31
N ASP A 14 -11.24 4.74 5.12
CA ASP A 14 -12.34 4.99 6.06
C ASP A 14 -13.70 5.13 5.35
N ILE A 15 -13.69 5.69 4.13
CA ILE A 15 -14.91 5.82 3.33
C ILE A 15 -15.33 4.47 2.75
N PHE A 16 -14.37 3.67 2.26
CA PHE A 16 -14.64 2.31 1.78
C PHE A 16 -15.21 1.42 2.89
N GLU A 17 -14.62 1.44 4.09
CA GLU A 17 -15.07 0.68 5.25
C GLU A 17 -16.47 1.12 5.72
N LYS A 18 -16.71 2.44 5.82
CA LYS A 18 -18.02 2.96 6.24
C LYS A 18 -19.13 2.74 5.23
N LYS A 19 -18.83 2.81 3.92
CA LYS A 19 -19.83 2.60 2.88
C LYS A 19 -20.15 1.13 2.64
N GLY A 20 -19.30 0.20 3.08
CA GLY A 20 -19.50 -1.23 2.85
C GLY A 20 -19.66 -1.54 1.37
N ILE A 21 -18.70 -1.09 0.54
CA ILE A 21 -18.75 -1.30 -0.91
C ILE A 21 -18.58 -2.79 -1.21
N ASN A 22 -19.70 -3.49 -1.32
CA ASN A 22 -19.77 -4.81 -1.92
C ASN A 22 -19.59 -4.64 -3.43
N ARG A 23 -18.33 -4.74 -3.87
CA ARG A 23 -17.87 -5.11 -5.23
C ARG A 23 -18.63 -4.66 -6.49
N GLU A 24 -19.45 -3.62 -6.55
CA GLU A 24 -20.28 -3.41 -7.76
C GLU A 24 -20.20 -2.01 -8.38
N SER A 25 -19.26 -1.91 -9.34
CA SER A 25 -19.08 -0.94 -10.44
C SER A 25 -17.91 0.04 -10.30
N ALA A 26 -17.04 0.05 -11.33
CA ALA A 26 -15.94 1.01 -11.46
C ALA A 26 -16.43 2.47 -11.38
N GLU A 27 -17.68 2.71 -11.74
CA GLU A 27 -18.32 4.02 -11.67
C GLU A 27 -18.46 4.53 -10.23
N GLU A 28 -18.82 3.68 -9.27
CA GLU A 28 -18.89 4.06 -7.85
C GLU A 28 -17.53 4.46 -7.30
N ILE A 29 -16.48 3.71 -7.65
CA ILE A 29 -15.10 3.99 -7.25
C ILE A 29 -14.63 5.32 -7.87
N ILE A 30 -14.89 5.54 -9.16
CA ILE A 30 -14.55 6.79 -9.84
C ILE A 30 -15.27 7.98 -9.20
N ASN A 31 -16.56 7.84 -8.91
CA ASN A 31 -17.35 8.89 -8.26
C ASN A 31 -16.86 9.19 -6.84
N LEU A 32 -16.38 8.17 -6.11
CA LEU A 32 -15.72 8.37 -4.83
C LEU A 32 -14.41 9.17 -4.99
N PHE A 33 -13.55 8.82 -5.94
CA PHE A 33 -12.32 9.57 -6.20
C PHE A 33 -12.60 11.04 -6.59
N LYS A 34 -13.66 11.31 -7.37
CA LYS A 34 -14.11 12.68 -7.68
C LYS A 34 -14.55 13.43 -6.43
N LEU A 35 -15.37 12.79 -5.59
CA LEU A 35 -15.88 13.40 -4.36
C LEU A 35 -14.72 13.85 -3.45
N ILE A 36 -13.75 12.96 -3.24
CA ILE A 36 -12.58 13.25 -2.39
C ILE A 36 -11.67 14.30 -3.06
N GLY A 37 -11.50 14.24 -4.38
CA GLY A 37 -10.73 15.20 -5.16
C GLY A 37 -11.22 16.64 -4.97
N LYS A 38 -12.54 16.84 -4.89
CA LYS A 38 -13.17 18.16 -4.69
C LYS A 38 -12.68 18.88 -3.44
N TYR A 39 -12.38 18.13 -2.36
CA TYR A 39 -11.84 18.68 -1.11
C TYR A 39 -10.33 18.95 -1.16
N ASN A 40 -9.64 18.41 -2.16
CA ASN A 40 -8.18 18.47 -2.30
C ASN A 40 -7.72 19.22 -3.56
N LYS A 41 -8.63 19.95 -4.22
CA LYS A 41 -8.38 20.67 -5.49
C LYS A 41 -7.80 19.76 -6.59
N GLN A 42 -8.26 18.52 -6.64
CA GLN A 42 -7.91 17.54 -7.67
C GLN A 42 -9.19 17.03 -8.34
N ASP A 43 -9.16 16.74 -9.64
CA ASP A 43 -10.34 16.21 -10.34
C ASP A 43 -10.72 14.81 -9.81
N HIS A 44 -9.72 14.00 -9.48
CA HIS A 44 -9.87 12.68 -8.85
C HIS A 44 -8.72 12.48 -7.87
N LYS A 45 -9.02 12.21 -6.59
CA LYS A 45 -7.99 11.88 -5.60
C LYS A 45 -7.88 10.37 -5.42
N VAL A 46 -6.89 9.79 -6.08
CA VAL A 46 -6.56 8.36 -5.96
C VAL A 46 -5.51 8.14 -4.86
N TRP A 47 -4.49 9.00 -4.80
CA TRP A 47 -3.42 8.90 -3.83
C TRP A 47 -3.77 9.60 -2.50
N SER A 48 -3.41 8.98 -1.38
CA SER A 48 -3.44 9.65 -0.08
C SER A 48 -2.44 10.82 -0.08
N SER A 49 -2.77 11.89 0.65
CA SER A 49 -1.82 13.01 0.86
C SER A 49 -0.86 12.77 2.01
N GLU A 50 -1.06 11.69 2.77
CA GLU A 50 -0.16 11.35 3.87
C GLU A 50 1.06 10.62 3.33
N ASP A 51 2.23 11.16 3.58
CA ASP A 51 3.50 10.49 3.47
C ASP A 51 4.01 10.08 4.85
N LYS A 52 4.73 8.96 4.92
CA LYS A 52 5.39 8.49 6.15
C LYS A 52 6.85 8.15 5.84
N PRO A 53 7.67 9.14 5.45
CA PRO A 53 9.07 8.89 5.12
C PRO A 53 9.82 8.42 6.37
N ILE A 54 10.62 7.38 6.22
CA ILE A 54 11.53 6.89 7.27
C ILE A 54 12.93 6.96 6.73
N MET A 55 13.80 7.69 7.42
CA MET A 55 15.22 7.76 7.05
C MET A 55 15.92 6.45 7.41
N ILE A 56 16.59 5.84 6.43
CA ILE A 56 17.43 4.66 6.65
C ILE A 56 18.81 5.13 7.08
N GLN A 57 19.06 5.14 8.40
CA GLN A 57 20.31 5.63 8.99
C GLN A 57 21.29 4.52 9.38
N SER A 58 20.87 3.26 9.28
CA SER A 58 21.70 2.11 9.58
C SER A 58 21.20 0.88 8.83
N GLU A 59 22.10 -0.08 8.64
CA GLU A 59 21.77 -1.38 8.07
C GLU A 59 20.70 -2.12 8.89
N ARG A 60 20.73 -2.00 10.22
CA ARG A 60 19.70 -2.55 11.11
C ARG A 60 18.30 -2.04 10.75
N ILE A 61 18.15 -0.72 10.59
CA ILE A 61 16.87 -0.10 10.19
C ILE A 61 16.48 -0.58 8.79
N MET A 62 17.45 -0.68 7.88
CA MET A 62 17.22 -1.17 6.53
C MET A 62 16.65 -2.59 6.52
N ARG A 63 17.27 -3.51 7.26
CA ARG A 63 16.84 -4.91 7.39
C ARG A 63 15.44 -4.99 8.00
N GLU A 64 15.18 -4.21 9.05
CA GLU A 64 13.84 -4.13 9.65
C GLU A 64 12.78 -3.71 8.61
N LYS A 65 13.08 -2.72 7.75
CA LYS A 65 12.13 -2.25 6.74
C LYS A 65 11.98 -3.21 5.57
N ILE A 66 13.04 -3.88 5.14
CA ILE A 66 12.95 -4.94 4.12
C ILE A 66 12.05 -6.08 4.63
N SER A 67 12.29 -6.59 5.85
CA SER A 67 11.45 -7.62 6.46
C SER A 67 10.01 -7.16 6.62
N TYR A 68 9.78 -5.91 7.03
CA TYR A 68 8.43 -5.34 7.11
C TYR A 68 7.73 -5.35 5.74
N ILE A 69 8.41 -4.90 4.69
CA ILE A 69 7.85 -4.85 3.32
C ILE A 69 7.51 -6.25 2.82
N HIS A 70 8.39 -7.23 3.02
CA HIS A 70 8.15 -8.62 2.61
C HIS A 70 6.98 -9.25 3.36
N LEU A 71 6.83 -8.97 4.66
CA LEU A 71 5.74 -9.50 5.49
C LEU A 71 4.40 -8.79 5.28
N ASN A 72 4.34 -7.66 4.56
CA ASN A 72 3.08 -6.93 4.36
C ASN A 72 2.04 -7.75 3.61
N SER A 73 2.44 -8.54 2.61
CA SER A 73 1.53 -9.41 1.85
C SER A 73 0.90 -10.48 2.74
N VAL A 74 1.69 -11.06 3.64
CA VAL A 74 1.22 -12.08 4.60
C VAL A 74 0.29 -11.46 5.63
N LYS A 75 0.67 -10.33 6.24
CA LYS A 75 -0.16 -9.61 7.22
C LYS A 75 -1.49 -9.14 6.64
N ALA A 76 -1.52 -8.79 5.36
CA ALA A 76 -2.72 -8.40 4.65
C ALA A 76 -3.58 -9.61 4.19
N GLY A 77 -3.09 -10.84 4.34
CA GLY A 77 -3.78 -12.06 3.92
C GLY A 77 -3.76 -12.30 2.40
N PHE A 78 -2.85 -11.66 1.67
CA PHE A 78 -2.70 -11.84 0.22
C PHE A 78 -1.80 -13.02 -0.16
N ALA A 79 -0.98 -13.50 0.77
CA ALA A 79 -0.07 -14.63 0.58
C ALA A 79 0.09 -15.39 1.90
N GLU A 80 0.36 -16.69 1.83
CA GLU A 80 0.68 -17.49 3.02
C GLU A 80 2.12 -17.22 3.47
N GLU A 81 3.07 -17.17 2.53
CA GLU A 81 4.47 -16.84 2.79
C GLU A 81 4.94 -15.60 2.00
N PRO A 82 6.00 -14.88 2.45
CA PRO A 82 6.46 -13.65 1.79
C PRO A 82 6.81 -13.81 0.31
N GLN A 83 7.48 -14.91 -0.05
CA GLN A 83 7.93 -15.22 -1.41
C GLN A 83 6.80 -15.63 -2.36
N ASP A 84 5.60 -15.91 -1.86
CA ASP A 84 4.47 -16.29 -2.71
C ASP A 84 3.80 -15.08 -3.34
N TYR A 85 4.03 -13.88 -2.79
CA TYR A 85 3.51 -12.65 -3.37
C TYR A 85 4.35 -12.20 -4.57
N LEU A 86 3.78 -12.37 -5.76
CA LEU A 86 4.46 -12.11 -7.05
C LEU A 86 5.05 -10.70 -7.15
N PHE A 87 4.35 -9.67 -6.64
CA PHE A 87 4.77 -8.27 -6.77
C PHE A 87 5.61 -7.79 -5.59
N SER A 88 6.50 -8.65 -5.09
CA SER A 88 7.46 -8.35 -4.01
C SER A 88 8.83 -8.90 -4.35
N SER A 89 9.87 -8.21 -3.87
CA SER A 89 11.26 -8.68 -3.99
C SER A 89 11.59 -9.83 -3.04
N ALA A 90 10.64 -10.27 -2.22
CA ALA A 90 10.83 -11.39 -1.28
C ALA A 90 11.42 -12.62 -1.98
N ARG A 91 10.94 -12.98 -3.18
CA ARG A 91 11.45 -14.11 -3.97
C ARG A 91 12.95 -14.02 -4.24
N ASN A 92 13.45 -12.83 -4.56
CA ASN A 92 14.87 -12.62 -4.79
C ASN A 92 15.68 -12.97 -3.53
N TYR A 93 15.18 -12.64 -2.33
CA TYR A 93 15.90 -12.87 -1.06
C TYR A 93 15.74 -14.30 -0.52
N TYR A 94 14.55 -14.90 -0.62
CA TYR A 94 14.26 -16.21 0.00
C TYR A 94 14.49 -17.41 -0.93
N LEU A 95 14.37 -17.21 -2.24
CA LEU A 95 14.44 -18.29 -3.23
C LEU A 95 15.58 -18.11 -4.23
N ASP A 96 16.36 -17.03 -4.09
CA ASP A 96 17.33 -16.58 -5.09
C ASP A 96 16.75 -16.49 -6.51
N ASP A 97 15.45 -16.19 -6.61
CA ASP A 97 14.70 -16.15 -7.87
C ASP A 97 14.62 -14.72 -8.43
N ASP A 98 15.36 -14.49 -9.52
CA ASP A 98 15.40 -13.24 -10.27
C ASP A 98 14.56 -13.28 -11.57
N SER A 99 13.67 -14.27 -11.73
CA SER A 99 12.91 -14.48 -12.97
C SER A 99 11.95 -13.34 -13.33
N LEU A 100 11.33 -12.70 -12.32
CA LEU A 100 10.39 -11.60 -12.55
C LEU A 100 11.11 -10.26 -12.74
N PHE A 101 12.06 -9.95 -11.86
CA PHE A 101 12.95 -8.81 -11.95
C PHE A 101 14.21 -9.07 -11.15
N LYS A 102 15.31 -8.44 -11.58
CA LYS A 102 16.60 -8.48 -10.88
C LYS A 102 16.69 -7.36 -9.87
N ILE A 103 17.32 -7.63 -8.73
CA ILE A 103 17.64 -6.63 -7.73
C ILE A 103 19.13 -6.67 -7.40
N THR A 104 19.68 -5.53 -6.98
CA THR A 104 20.92 -5.54 -6.22
C THR A 104 20.57 -5.93 -4.80
N LYS A 105 20.92 -7.16 -4.42
CA LYS A 105 20.80 -7.59 -3.02
C LYS A 105 21.79 -6.79 -2.20
N ILE A 106 21.29 -6.24 -1.10
CA ILE A 106 22.16 -5.64 -0.09
C ILE A 106 22.83 -6.82 0.58
N SER A 107 24.15 -6.93 0.41
CA SER A 107 24.95 -8.02 0.97
C SER A 107 24.68 -8.09 2.47
N LEU A 108 23.93 -9.13 2.86
CA LEU A 108 23.62 -9.45 4.23
C LEU A 108 24.87 -10.14 4.82
N LEU A 109 25.99 -9.43 4.95
CA LEU A 109 27.16 -10.03 5.57
C LEU A 109 26.82 -10.41 7.02
N ASP A 110 27.35 -11.58 7.39
CA ASP A 110 27.00 -12.45 8.51
C ASP A 110 26.99 -11.78 9.89
#